data_AF-A0A2P5N0H7-F1
#
_entry.id   AF-A0A2P5N0H7-F1
#
_cell.length_a   1.000
_cell.length_b   1.000
_cell.length_c   1.000
_cell.angle_alpha   90.00
_cell.angle_beta   90.00
_cell.angle_gamma   90.00
#
_symmetry.space_group_name_H-M   'P 1'
#
loop_
_entity.id
_entity.type
_entity.pdbx_description
1 polymer ?
#
loop_
_entity_poly.entity_id
_entity_poly.type
_entity_poly.pdbx_seq_one_letter_code
_entity_poly.pdbx_strand_id
1 'polypeptide(L)'
;MHPFHLLLSVFSLIALVTFAYLMRYERANFIIKGKGNSWLRVRISSVPIAFVVFALVIIPTGSISGMEGLVVFYVLMFSVIPIIWFAGHWLIGKSANPPLSFAESATIAGSPLVFLLVTAYVAHVLQTPAWLFLKALGFQ
;
A
#
# COMPACT_ATOMS: atom_id res chain seq x y z
N MET A 1 26.09 9.14 11.46
CA MET A 1 24.90 8.28 11.33
C MET A 1 25.38 6.86 11.07
N HIS A 2 24.82 5.86 11.74
CA HIS A 2 25.16 4.45 11.49
C HIS A 2 24.85 4.08 10.02
N PRO A 3 25.69 3.30 9.31
CA PRO A 3 25.50 2.98 7.88
C PRO A 3 24.13 2.36 7.58
N PHE A 4 23.62 1.58 8.51
CA PHE A 4 22.24 1.08 8.50
C PHE A 4 21.17 2.19 8.37
N HIS A 5 21.27 3.27 9.15
CA HIS A 5 20.32 4.38 9.08
C HIS A 5 20.44 5.16 7.76
N LEU A 6 21.65 5.23 7.20
CA LEU A 6 21.86 5.79 5.87
C LEU A 6 21.15 4.97 4.79
N LEU A 7 21.30 3.63 4.80
CA LEU A 7 20.57 2.74 3.88
C LEU A 7 19.06 2.90 4.00
N LEU A 8 18.54 2.88 5.23
CA LEU A 8 17.11 3.05 5.47
C LEU A 8 16.61 4.39 4.93
N SER A 9 17.37 5.46 5.14
CA SER A 9 16.99 6.80 4.66
C SER A 9 16.98 6.86 3.13
N VAL A 10 18.00 6.28 2.48
CA VAL A 10 18.09 6.22 1.01
C VAL A 10 16.96 5.38 0.42
N PHE A 11 16.72 4.17 0.94
CA PHE A 11 15.62 3.32 0.47
C PHE A 11 14.25 3.96 0.70
N SER A 12 14.05 4.61 1.85
CA SER A 12 12.80 5.33 2.16
C SER A 12 12.58 6.50 1.20
N LEU A 13 13.63 7.27 0.90
CA LEU A 13 13.54 8.38 -0.06
C LEU A 13 13.21 7.87 -1.47
N ILE A 14 13.90 6.81 -1.93
CA ILE A 14 13.62 6.18 -3.22
C ILE A 14 12.17 5.71 -3.27
N ALA A 15 11.71 4.97 -2.25
CA ALA A 15 10.33 4.51 -2.17
C ALA A 15 9.34 5.67 -2.22
N LEU A 16 9.57 6.74 -1.46
CA LEU A 16 8.70 7.92 -1.46
C LEU A 16 8.63 8.59 -2.84
N VAL A 17 9.78 8.77 -3.52
CA VAL A 17 9.85 9.35 -4.86
C VAL A 17 9.12 8.46 -5.88
N THR A 18 9.36 7.15 -5.85
CA THR A 18 8.68 6.19 -6.73
C THR A 18 7.18 6.18 -6.48
N PHE A 19 6.74 6.22 -5.22
CA PHE A 19 5.32 6.30 -4.87
C PHE A 19 4.68 7.60 -5.38
N ALA A 20 5.34 8.75 -5.17
CA ALA A 20 4.85 10.02 -5.68
C ALA A 20 4.75 10.03 -7.21
N TYR A 21 5.72 9.42 -7.90
CA TYR A 21 5.66 9.24 -9.35
C TYR A 21 4.49 8.34 -9.78
N LEU A 22 4.32 7.18 -9.15
CA LEU A 22 3.21 6.25 -9.40
C LEU A 22 1.85 6.95 -9.23
N MET A 23 1.70 7.73 -8.16
CA MET A 23 0.47 8.49 -7.88
C MET A 23 0.19 9.55 -8.95
N ARG A 24 1.22 10.26 -9.42
CA ARG A 24 1.08 11.24 -10.52
C ARG A 24 0.72 10.55 -11.83
N TYR A 25 1.37 9.43 -12.14
CA TYR A 25 1.10 8.64 -13.34
C TYR A 25 -0.34 8.10 -13.35
N GLU A 26 -0.77 7.49 -12.24
CA GLU A 26 -2.13 6.99 -12.10
C GLU A 26 -3.15 8.13 -12.23
N ARG A 27 -2.93 9.27 -11.55
CA ARG A 27 -3.80 10.45 -11.67
C ARG A 27 -3.91 10.93 -13.12
N ALA A 28 -2.79 11.00 -13.84
CA ALA A 28 -2.78 11.45 -15.23
C ALA A 28 -3.65 10.55 -16.11
N ASN A 29 -3.57 9.23 -15.93
CA ASN A 29 -4.41 8.26 -16.65
C ASN A 29 -5.92 8.46 -16.41
N PHE A 30 -6.31 8.89 -15.20
CA PHE A 30 -7.70 9.21 -14.90
C PHE A 30 -8.13 10.59 -15.40
N ILE A 31 -7.23 11.58 -15.41
CA ILE A 31 -7.50 12.91 -15.99
C ILE A 31 -7.79 12.80 -17.49
N ILE A 32 -6.98 12.02 -18.23
CA ILE A 32 -7.18 11.80 -19.67
C ILE A 32 -8.56 11.20 -19.97
N LYS A 33 -9.11 10.41 -19.04
CA LYS A 33 -10.45 9.81 -19.12
C LYS A 33 -11.58 10.72 -18.64
N GLY A 34 -11.29 11.96 -18.23
CA GLY A 34 -12.27 12.87 -17.62
C GLY A 34 -12.70 12.49 -16.19
N LYS A 35 -11.96 11.60 -15.53
CA LYS A 35 -12.28 10.98 -14.23
C LYS A 35 -11.33 11.39 -13.09
N GLY A 36 -10.57 12.48 -13.26
CA GLY A 36 -9.54 12.91 -12.31
C GLY A 36 -10.07 13.22 -10.89
N ASN A 37 -11.26 13.83 -10.78
CA ASN A 37 -11.88 14.11 -9.49
C ASN A 37 -12.42 12.83 -8.82
N SER A 38 -13.01 11.93 -9.60
CA SER A 38 -13.47 10.62 -9.12
C SER A 38 -12.30 9.78 -8.59
N TRP A 39 -11.16 9.81 -9.28
CA TRP A 39 -9.91 9.21 -8.81
C TRP A 39 -9.48 9.77 -7.46
N LEU A 40 -9.41 11.11 -7.32
CA LEU A 40 -8.95 11.75 -6.09
C LEU A 40 -9.87 11.40 -4.92
N ARG A 41 -11.19 11.39 -5.14
CA ARG A 41 -12.18 11.00 -4.13
C ARG A 41 -11.91 9.58 -3.62
N VAL A 42 -11.82 8.60 -4.52
CA VAL A 42 -11.55 7.20 -4.13
C VAL A 42 -10.20 7.08 -3.42
N ARG A 43 -9.19 7.81 -3.89
CA ARG A 43 -7.84 7.74 -3.33
C ARG A 43 -7.71 8.33 -1.94
N ILE A 44 -8.38 9.45 -1.66
CA ILE A 44 -8.46 10.01 -0.30
C ILE A 44 -9.23 9.06 0.61
N SER A 45 -10.29 8.42 0.09
CA SER A 45 -11.06 7.43 0.84
C SER A 45 -10.28 6.15 1.19
N SER A 46 -9.16 5.86 0.53
CA SER A 46 -8.27 4.76 0.92
C SER A 46 -7.81 4.88 2.38
N VAL A 47 -7.64 6.10 2.91
CA VAL A 47 -7.21 6.35 4.30
C VAL A 47 -8.26 5.87 5.31
N PRO A 48 -9.51 6.38 5.32
CA PRO A 48 -10.52 5.87 6.25
C PRO A 48 -10.85 4.39 6.03
N ILE A 49 -10.84 3.89 4.78
CA ILE A 49 -11.00 2.44 4.52
C ILE A 49 -9.88 1.64 5.19
N ALA A 50 -8.62 2.11 5.08
CA ALA A 50 -7.48 1.45 5.73
C ALA A 50 -7.63 1.40 7.25
N PHE A 51 -8.12 2.48 7.88
CA PHE A 51 -8.39 2.48 9.33
C PHE A 51 -9.46 1.46 9.72
N VAL A 52 -10.56 1.38 8.96
CA VAL A 52 -11.61 0.38 9.19
C VAL A 52 -11.06 -1.04 9.05
N VAL A 53 -10.35 -1.30 7.96
CA VAL A 53 -9.69 -2.60 7.69
C VAL A 53 -8.72 -2.97 8.82
N PHE A 54 -7.88 -2.02 9.26
CA PHE A 54 -6.93 -2.25 10.32
C PHE A 54 -7.62 -2.57 11.65
N ALA A 55 -8.65 -1.81 12.03
CA ALA A 55 -9.42 -2.06 13.24
C ALA A 55 -10.09 -3.44 13.22
N LEU A 56 -10.63 -3.85 12.07
CA LEU A 56 -11.28 -5.15 11.90
C LEU A 56 -10.32 -6.34 12.04
N VAL A 57 -9.01 -6.16 11.83
CA VAL A 57 -8.01 -7.20 12.07
C VAL A 57 -7.45 -7.14 13.48
N ILE A 58 -7.01 -5.96 13.90
CA ILE A 58 -6.23 -5.82 15.14
C ILE A 58 -7.09 -6.03 16.38
N ILE A 59 -8.33 -5.52 16.39
CA ILE A 59 -9.20 -5.65 17.57
C ILE A 59 -9.53 -7.12 17.85
N PRO A 60 -10.03 -7.93 16.88
CA PRO A 60 -10.33 -9.34 17.15
C PRO A 60 -9.08 -10.20 17.35
N THR A 61 -7.99 -9.90 16.65
CA THR A 61 -6.73 -10.65 16.84
C THR A 61 -6.15 -10.40 18.23
N GLY A 62 -6.16 -9.14 18.68
CA GLY A 62 -5.58 -8.74 19.97
C GLY A 62 -6.39 -9.20 21.19
N SER A 63 -7.63 -9.64 21.00
CA SER A 63 -8.47 -10.18 22.09
C SER A 63 -8.28 -11.68 22.31
N ILE A 64 -7.48 -12.36 21.48
CA ILE A 64 -7.25 -13.80 21.54
C ILE A 64 -5.75 -14.05 21.77
N SER A 65 -5.41 -14.74 22.86
CA SER A 65 -4.04 -15.13 23.17
C SER A 65 -3.66 -16.43 22.45
N GLY A 66 -2.36 -16.69 22.34
CA GLY A 66 -1.85 -17.96 21.80
C GLY A 66 -1.87 -18.05 20.26
N MET A 67 -1.85 -19.28 19.76
CA MET A 67 -1.78 -19.58 18.32
C MET A 67 -3.10 -19.24 17.61
N GLU A 68 -4.20 -19.27 18.36
CA GLU A 68 -5.55 -18.97 17.91
C GLU A 68 -5.66 -17.52 17.42
N GLY A 69 -4.98 -16.57 18.09
CA GLY A 69 -4.92 -15.18 17.63
C GLY A 69 -4.30 -15.06 16.25
N LEU A 70 -3.22 -15.81 15.98
CA LEU A 70 -2.58 -15.84 14.67
C LEU A 70 -3.48 -16.45 13.58
N VAL A 71 -4.24 -17.51 13.92
CA VAL A 71 -5.23 -18.09 13.00
C VAL A 71 -6.31 -17.07 12.65
N VAL A 72 -6.84 -16.37 13.65
CA VAL A 72 -7.85 -15.31 13.45
C VAL A 72 -7.29 -14.18 12.60
N PHE A 73 -6.06 -13.75 12.86
CA PHE A 73 -5.37 -12.77 12.03
C PHE A 73 -5.32 -13.20 10.57
N TYR A 74 -4.86 -14.42 10.27
CA TYR A 74 -4.75 -14.90 8.89
C TYR A 74 -6.11 -15.05 8.20
N VAL A 75 -7.11 -15.59 8.91
CA VAL A 75 -8.47 -15.70 8.36
C VAL A 75 -8.99 -14.31 8.00
N LEU A 76 -8.92 -13.33 8.91
CA LEU A 76 -9.39 -11.98 8.66
C LEU A 76 -8.61 -11.30 7.52
N MET A 77 -7.28 -11.39 7.57
CA MET A 77 -6.37 -10.76 6.60
C MET A 77 -6.56 -11.29 5.18
N PHE A 78 -6.81 -12.58 5.00
CA PHE A 78 -6.88 -13.21 3.68
C PHE A 78 -8.30 -13.46 3.16
N SER A 79 -9.34 -13.28 3.98
CA SER A 79 -10.74 -13.43 3.53
C SER A 79 -11.56 -12.16 3.68
N VAL A 80 -11.69 -11.64 4.90
CA VAL A 80 -12.58 -10.51 5.21
C VAL A 80 -12.00 -9.19 4.69
N ILE A 81 -10.72 -8.95 4.93
CA ILE A 81 -10.07 -7.68 4.58
C ILE A 81 -10.05 -7.39 3.07
N PRO A 82 -9.69 -8.33 2.18
CA PRO A 82 -9.72 -8.07 0.76
C PRO A 82 -11.13 -7.68 0.29
N ILE A 83 -12.16 -8.36 0.79
CA ILE A 83 -13.56 -8.06 0.45
C ILE A 83 -13.89 -6.61 0.84
N ILE A 84 -13.63 -6.23 2.09
CA ILE A 84 -13.98 -4.88 2.58
C ILE A 84 -13.13 -3.81 1.89
N TRP A 85 -11.84 -4.06 1.68
CA TRP A 85 -10.93 -3.16 0.99
C TRP A 85 -11.42 -2.85 -0.43
N PHE A 86 -11.63 -3.88 -1.25
CA PHE A 86 -12.04 -3.69 -2.64
C PHE A 86 -13.49 -3.22 -2.77
N ALA A 87 -14.41 -3.73 -1.94
CA ALA A 87 -15.81 -3.28 -1.94
C ALA A 87 -15.92 -1.81 -1.54
N GLY A 88 -15.18 -1.35 -0.52
CA GLY A 88 -15.18 0.05 -0.11
C GLY A 88 -14.73 0.99 -1.24
N HIS A 89 -13.62 0.65 -1.91
CA HIS A 89 -13.14 1.44 -3.06
C HIS A 89 -14.12 1.42 -4.24
N TRP A 90 -14.77 0.28 -4.48
CA TRP A 90 -15.77 0.17 -5.53
C TRP A 90 -17.04 0.99 -5.23
N LEU A 91 -17.59 0.90 -4.02
CA LEU A 91 -18.78 1.65 -3.62
C LEU A 91 -18.56 3.16 -3.74
N ILE A 92 -17.39 3.64 -3.30
CA ILE A 92 -17.03 5.06 -3.41
C ILE A 92 -16.85 5.46 -4.87
N GLY A 93 -16.17 4.64 -5.67
CA GLY A 93 -15.98 4.89 -7.10
C GLY A 93 -17.30 4.90 -7.88
N LYS A 94 -18.21 3.96 -7.57
CA LYS A 94 -19.56 3.91 -8.15
C LYS A 94 -20.39 5.15 -7.81
N SER A 95 -20.19 5.72 -6.61
CA SER A 95 -20.88 6.93 -6.16
C SER A 95 -20.24 8.25 -6.64
N ALA A 96 -19.11 8.17 -7.34
CA ALA A 96 -18.43 9.35 -7.89
C ALA A 96 -19.13 9.86 -9.16
N ASN A 97 -18.83 11.10 -9.56
CA ASN A 97 -19.33 11.68 -10.79
C ASN A 97 -18.16 12.28 -11.60
N PRO A 98 -17.84 11.74 -12.79
CA PRO A 98 -18.41 10.51 -13.40
C PRO A 98 -18.10 9.23 -12.60
N PRO A 99 -18.97 8.19 -12.66
CA PRO A 99 -18.77 6.95 -11.91
C PRO A 99 -17.57 6.15 -12.43
N LEU A 100 -16.85 5.50 -11.51
CA LEU A 100 -15.79 4.55 -11.83
C LEU A 100 -16.35 3.14 -12.01
N SER A 101 -15.77 2.38 -12.94
CA SER A 101 -16.02 0.95 -13.06
C SER A 101 -15.39 0.17 -11.91
N PHE A 102 -15.81 -1.09 -11.74
CA PHE A 102 -15.17 -1.98 -10.77
C PHE A 102 -13.66 -2.11 -11.02
N ALA A 103 -13.25 -2.31 -12.29
CA ALA A 103 -11.85 -2.44 -12.66
C ALA A 103 -11.03 -1.16 -12.36
N GLU A 104 -11.62 0.02 -12.57
CA GLU A 104 -10.98 1.30 -12.24
C GLU A 104 -10.79 1.45 -10.73
N SER A 105 -11.83 1.18 -9.93
CA SER A 105 -11.74 1.19 -8.47
C SER A 105 -10.77 0.15 -7.93
N ALA A 106 -10.76 -1.06 -8.50
CA ALA A 106 -9.84 -2.14 -8.12
C ALA A 106 -8.38 -1.78 -8.45
N THR A 107 -8.14 -1.09 -9.56
CA THR A 107 -6.80 -0.58 -9.90
C THR A 107 -6.31 0.41 -8.87
N ILE A 108 -7.16 1.37 -8.46
CA ILE A 108 -6.82 2.35 -7.41
C ILE A 108 -6.58 1.60 -6.07
N ALA A 109 -7.45 0.66 -5.71
CA ALA A 109 -7.32 -0.12 -4.47
C ALA A 109 -6.05 -1.00 -4.46
N GLY A 110 -5.68 -1.57 -5.61
CA GLY A 110 -4.60 -2.53 -5.74
C GLY A 110 -3.22 -1.89 -5.90
N SER A 111 -3.12 -0.73 -6.55
CA SER A 111 -1.83 -0.09 -6.81
C SER A 111 -0.95 0.17 -5.57
N PRO A 112 -1.46 0.60 -4.39
CA PRO A 112 -0.62 0.73 -3.19
C PRO A 112 -0.19 -0.62 -2.63
N LEU A 113 -1.00 -1.67 -2.78
CA LEU A 113 -0.65 -3.03 -2.34
C LEU A 113 0.47 -3.61 -3.22
N VAL A 114 0.34 -3.47 -4.54
CA VAL A 114 1.38 -3.87 -5.50
C VAL A 114 2.67 -3.08 -5.23
N PHE A 115 2.56 -1.77 -5.01
CA PHE A 115 3.71 -0.94 -4.66
C PHE A 115 4.41 -1.46 -3.40
N LEU A 116 3.66 -1.73 -2.33
CA LEU A 116 4.22 -2.26 -1.08
C LEU A 116 4.94 -3.60 -1.29
N LEU A 117 4.33 -4.54 -2.02
CA LEU A 117 4.91 -5.85 -2.30
C LEU A 117 6.20 -5.72 -3.13
N VAL A 118 6.18 -4.88 -4.17
CA VAL A 118 7.35 -4.63 -5.02
C VAL A 118 8.47 -3.96 -4.20
N THR A 119 8.15 -2.94 -3.40
CA THR A 119 9.13 -2.27 -2.54
C THR A 119 9.74 -3.24 -1.52
N ALA A 120 8.93 -4.08 -0.87
CA ALA A 120 9.42 -5.07 0.08
C ALA A 120 10.35 -6.09 -0.59
N TYR A 121 9.96 -6.58 -1.77
CA TYR A 121 10.78 -7.51 -2.55
C TYR A 121 12.10 -6.87 -3.00
N VAL A 122 12.05 -5.67 -3.57
CA VAL A 122 13.23 -4.94 -4.03
C VAL A 122 14.17 -4.63 -2.86
N ALA A 123 13.64 -4.20 -1.72
CA ALA A 123 14.43 -3.95 -0.52
C ALA A 123 15.14 -5.23 -0.04
N HIS A 124 14.44 -6.37 -0.04
CA HIS A 124 15.03 -7.66 0.32
C HIS A 124 16.18 -8.06 -0.63
N VAL A 125 15.96 -7.96 -1.95
CA VAL A 125 16.97 -8.30 -2.96
C VAL A 125 18.19 -7.36 -2.89
N LEU A 126 17.97 -6.07 -2.67
CA LEU A 126 19.04 -5.06 -2.64
C LEU A 126 19.75 -4.96 -1.30
N GLN A 127 19.25 -5.60 -0.23
CA GLN A 127 19.83 -5.50 1.10
C GLN A 127 21.31 -5.90 1.13
N THR A 128 21.66 -7.09 0.60
CA THR A 128 23.04 -7.58 0.61
C THR A 128 23.95 -6.75 -0.31
N PRO A 129 23.61 -6.46 -1.58
CA PRO A 129 24.42 -5.59 -2.44
C PRO A 129 24.64 -4.20 -1.84
N ALA A 130 23.62 -3.59 -1.24
CA ALA A 130 23.72 -2.27 -0.65
C ALA A 130 24.66 -2.25 0.56
N TRP A 131 24.63 -3.30 1.38
CA TRP A 131 25.56 -3.46 2.50
C TRP A 131 27.00 -3.62 2.03
N LEU A 132 27.25 -4.46 1.04
CA LEU A 132 28.59 -4.67 0.46
C LEU A 132 29.14 -3.38 -0.15
N PHE A 133 28.30 -2.60 -0.82
CA PHE A 133 28.67 -1.31 -1.38
C PHE A 133 29.08 -0.31 -0.30
N LEU A 134 28.30 -0.19 0.78
CA LEU A 134 28.68 0.69 1.90
C LEU A 134 29.98 0.26 2.57
N LYS A 135 30.20 -1.04 2.75
CA LYS A 135 31.46 -1.57 3.27
C LYS A 135 32.64 -1.20 2.37
N ALA A 136 32.48 -1.29 1.04
CA ALA A 136 33.50 -0.88 0.09
C ALA A 136 33.82 0.63 0.14
N LEU A 137 32.86 1.45 0.54
CA LEU A 137 33.03 2.88 0.79
C LEU A 137 33.61 3.22 2.17
N GLY A 138 33.96 2.21 2.98
CA GLY A 138 34.57 2.39 4.30
C GLY A 138 33.58 2.63 5.44
N PHE A 139 32.28 2.47 5.19
CA PHE A 139 31.26 2.53 6.23
C PHE A 139 31.15 1.16 6.93
N GLN A 140 31.36 1.12 8.25
CA GLN A 140 31.20 -0.07 9.12
C GLN A 140 29.97 0.08 10.01
#